data_AF-A0A6A5CE67-F1
#
_entry.id   AF-A0A6A5CE67-F1
#
_cell.length_a   1.000
_cell.length_b   1.000
_cell.length_c   1.000
_cell.angle_alpha   90.00
_cell.angle_beta   90.00
_cell.angle_gamma   90.00
#
_symmetry.space_group_name_H-M   'P 1'
#
loop_
_entity.id
_entity.type
_entity.pdbx_description
1 polymer ?
#
loop_
_entity_poly.entity_id
_entity_poly.type
_entity_poly.pdbx_seq_one_letter_code
_entity_poly.pdbx_strand_id
1 'polypeptide(L)'
;MARGIEYNAKPYDTSRHVTLGNKRPDVCLIPKNLDIQDVSRVASGFSSILHSIIEVKHTNISNSSAHGQVFFYLTEILRIQKNRREAFGALSTYKSIRFVKAERDENQIHYFITDLFPLCSHESNDQNSDGVQYLSNMLRLHIDIPTPTFSVKIHSFLGIGATSVVYEITDPNDPSSKIAMKLCTSIDRMVVEKEKKILRTLHSKLSSESKKHIPKIVSEGDENTLLMPKYTQLIINKLIPIPFNKLACIVDLLKDVHDAGFFHKDIRPENIVQTTEVDYDLVLLDWGFAEEKSEHYNVSYFQGTVSFCAQDYAKAFIEKHPIPYQKKFDMECLLKCCFYIYDEELRKLFNESSKDNINLVDKLKIYMEIWKDYAESNTIFRTALQNLSYDSIKQALESLQQQQH
;
A
#
# COMPACT_ATOMS: atom_id res chain seq x y z
N MET A 1 -21.26 18.96 -14.04
CA MET A 1 -21.85 18.59 -12.74
C MET A 1 -22.33 17.15 -12.79
N ALA A 2 -21.44 16.20 -12.60
CA ALA A 2 -21.81 14.83 -12.21
C ALA A 2 -21.45 14.76 -10.73
N ARG A 3 -22.47 14.79 -9.85
CA ARG A 3 -22.24 14.54 -8.43
C ARG A 3 -21.73 13.11 -8.34
N GLY A 4 -20.48 12.95 -7.89
CA GLY A 4 -19.96 11.65 -7.49
C GLY A 4 -20.97 11.04 -6.51
N ILE A 5 -21.45 9.85 -6.84
CA ILE A 5 -22.22 9.06 -5.90
C ILE A 5 -21.21 8.64 -4.84
N GLU A 6 -21.11 9.39 -3.74
CA GLU A 6 -20.51 8.88 -2.52
C GLU A 6 -21.25 7.58 -2.19
N TYR A 7 -20.59 6.44 -2.32
CA TYR A 7 -21.12 5.16 -1.85
C TYR A 7 -21.08 5.15 -0.31
N ASN A 8 -21.97 5.93 0.28
CA ASN A 8 -22.15 6.08 1.71
C ASN A 8 -22.92 4.88 2.26
N ALA A 9 -22.27 3.74 2.46
CA ALA A 9 -22.84 2.60 3.19
C ALA A 9 -22.22 2.49 4.61
N LYS A 10 -22.98 1.97 5.58
CA LYS A 10 -22.50 1.59 6.92
C LYS A 10 -22.80 0.11 7.21
N PRO A 11 -21.89 -0.63 7.87
CA PRO A 11 -22.17 -1.98 8.32
C PRO A 11 -23.15 -1.95 9.48
N TYR A 12 -24.09 -2.90 9.48
CA TYR A 12 -25.11 -3.04 10.51
C TYR A 12 -25.26 -4.50 10.89
N ASP A 13 -25.16 -4.80 12.20
CA ASP A 13 -25.44 -6.12 12.76
C ASP A 13 -26.95 -6.39 12.69
N THR A 14 -27.33 -7.34 11.83
CA THR A 14 -28.73 -7.66 11.56
C THR A 14 -29.28 -8.83 12.37
N SER A 15 -28.45 -9.46 13.21
CA SER A 15 -28.76 -10.72 13.92
C SER A 15 -30.03 -10.66 14.77
N ARG A 16 -30.35 -9.48 15.32
CA ARG A 16 -31.48 -9.29 16.25
C ARG A 16 -32.70 -8.61 15.63
N HIS A 17 -32.58 -7.90 14.51
CA HIS A 17 -33.57 -6.86 14.14
C HIS A 17 -34.11 -6.97 12.71
N VAL A 18 -33.52 -7.81 11.86
CA VAL A 18 -33.83 -7.81 10.42
C VAL A 18 -33.92 -9.23 9.87
N THR A 19 -34.96 -9.48 9.08
CA THR A 19 -35.11 -10.71 8.28
C THR A 19 -35.13 -10.37 6.79
N LEU A 20 -34.40 -11.16 6.00
CA LEU A 20 -34.51 -11.19 4.56
C LEU A 20 -35.14 -12.53 4.16
N GLY A 21 -36.36 -12.49 3.64
CA GLY A 21 -37.21 -13.69 3.58
C GLY A 21 -37.47 -14.23 5.00
N ASN A 22 -37.12 -15.49 5.26
CA ASN A 22 -37.25 -16.16 6.56
C ASN A 22 -35.91 -16.34 7.31
N LYS A 23 -34.84 -15.67 6.86
CA LYS A 23 -33.49 -15.81 7.41
C LYS A 23 -32.95 -14.45 7.84
N ARG A 24 -31.96 -14.47 8.74
CA ARG A 24 -31.33 -13.26 9.29
C ARG A 24 -29.87 -13.25 8.84
N PRO A 25 -29.48 -12.35 7.92
CA PRO A 25 -28.06 -12.16 7.61
C PRO A 25 -27.32 -11.68 8.86
N ASP A 26 -26.02 -11.98 8.95
CA ASP A 26 -25.21 -11.54 10.09
C ASP A 26 -24.92 -10.04 10.03
N VAL A 27 -24.46 -9.55 8.87
CA VAL A 27 -24.16 -8.13 8.64
C VAL A 27 -24.73 -7.66 7.30
N CYS A 28 -25.36 -6.49 7.32
CA CYS A 28 -25.85 -5.83 6.11
C CYS A 28 -25.19 -4.46 5.91
N LEU A 29 -24.95 -4.08 4.64
CA LEU A 29 -24.54 -2.73 4.28
C LEU A 29 -25.77 -1.93 3.83
N ILE A 30 -26.06 -0.85 4.55
CA ILE A 30 -27.18 0.07 4.28
C ILE A 30 -26.68 1.50 4.06
N PRO A 31 -27.43 2.37 3.35
CA PRO A 31 -27.03 3.77 3.19
C PRO A 31 -26.85 4.49 4.54
N LYS A 32 -25.79 5.30 4.68
CA LYS A 32 -25.46 5.99 5.95
C LYS A 32 -26.58 6.88 6.48
N ASN A 33 -27.33 7.52 5.57
CA ASN A 33 -28.37 8.50 5.87
C ASN A 33 -29.68 7.89 6.38
N LEU A 34 -29.77 6.55 6.50
CA LEU A 34 -30.96 5.86 7.02
C LEU A 34 -30.78 5.48 8.49
N ASP A 35 -31.77 5.84 9.32
CA ASP A 35 -31.92 5.31 10.68
C ASP A 35 -32.70 3.98 10.63
N ILE A 36 -32.13 2.93 11.21
CA ILE A 36 -32.71 1.58 11.21
C ILE A 36 -34.00 1.49 12.04
N GLN A 37 -34.17 2.39 13.02
CA GLN A 37 -35.40 2.43 13.81
C GLN A 37 -36.60 2.79 12.92
N ASP A 38 -36.40 3.62 11.90
CA ASP A 38 -37.40 3.92 10.87
C ASP A 38 -37.65 2.74 9.92
N VAL A 39 -36.60 1.97 9.60
CA VAL A 39 -36.69 0.84 8.65
C VAL A 39 -37.39 -0.39 9.26
N SER A 40 -37.25 -0.61 10.57
CA SER A 40 -37.93 -1.70 11.29
C SER A 40 -39.47 -1.62 11.24
N ARG A 41 -40.02 -0.43 10.96
CA ARG A 41 -41.46 -0.18 10.82
C ARG A 41 -41.99 -0.45 9.41
N VAL A 42 -41.11 -0.68 8.43
CA VAL A 42 -41.50 -0.93 7.04
C VAL A 42 -41.24 -2.39 6.72
N ALA A 43 -42.27 -3.23 6.86
CA ALA A 43 -42.20 -4.68 6.63
C ALA A 43 -41.63 -5.09 5.26
N SER A 44 -41.62 -4.18 4.28
CA SER A 44 -41.07 -4.35 2.92
C SER A 44 -39.85 -3.47 2.61
N GLY A 45 -39.46 -2.55 3.51
CA GLY A 45 -38.52 -1.46 3.22
C GLY A 45 -37.06 -1.82 3.44
N PHE A 46 -36.74 -2.71 4.39
CA PHE A 46 -35.34 -3.07 4.64
C PHE A 46 -34.70 -3.78 3.43
N SER A 47 -35.43 -4.70 2.82
CA SER A 47 -34.92 -5.47 1.68
C SER A 47 -34.80 -4.64 0.40
N SER A 48 -35.53 -3.53 0.28
CA SER A 48 -35.47 -2.65 -0.89
C SER A 48 -34.31 -1.64 -0.86
N ILE A 49 -33.68 -1.45 0.31
CA ILE A 49 -32.55 -0.51 0.50
C ILE A 49 -31.20 -1.20 0.71
N LEU A 50 -31.17 -2.53 0.77
CA LEU A 50 -29.94 -3.30 0.99
C LEU A 50 -28.96 -3.15 -0.17
N HIS A 51 -27.72 -2.76 0.13
CA HIS A 51 -26.65 -2.68 -0.85
C HIS A 51 -25.90 -4.00 -0.97
N SER A 52 -25.44 -4.56 0.15
CA SER A 52 -24.69 -5.82 0.17
C SER A 52 -24.88 -6.55 1.49
N ILE A 53 -24.54 -7.84 1.52
CA ILE A 53 -24.63 -8.69 2.72
C ILE A 53 -23.28 -9.33 3.01
N ILE A 54 -22.91 -9.44 4.28
CA ILE A 54 -21.78 -10.23 4.74
C ILE A 54 -22.32 -11.29 5.69
N GLU A 55 -22.05 -12.55 5.36
CA GLU A 55 -22.43 -13.71 6.16
C GLU A 55 -21.19 -14.27 6.87
N VAL A 56 -21.29 -14.50 8.18
CA VAL A 56 -20.18 -14.98 9.01
C VAL A 56 -20.38 -16.46 9.35
N LYS A 57 -19.42 -17.30 8.99
CA LYS A 57 -19.47 -18.75 9.22
C LYS A 57 -18.43 -19.18 10.26
N HIS A 58 -18.85 -20.11 11.12
CA HIS A 58 -17.97 -20.78 12.08
C HIS A 58 -17.11 -21.88 11.45
N THR A 59 -17.50 -22.40 10.28
CA THR A 59 -16.87 -23.55 9.62
C THR A 59 -16.30 -23.18 8.26
N ASN A 60 -15.60 -24.14 7.63
CA ASN A 60 -14.89 -23.94 6.37
C ASN A 60 -15.83 -23.49 5.22
N ILE A 61 -15.62 -22.27 4.72
CA ILE A 61 -16.37 -21.68 3.60
C ILE A 61 -15.95 -22.21 2.22
N SER A 62 -14.96 -23.11 2.14
CA SER A 62 -14.56 -23.77 0.89
C SER A 62 -15.62 -24.76 0.38
N ASN A 63 -16.47 -25.29 1.26
CA ASN A 63 -17.51 -26.25 0.85
C ASN A 63 -18.72 -25.53 0.22
N SER A 64 -19.26 -26.08 -0.88
CA SER A 64 -20.45 -25.58 -1.57
C SER A 64 -21.68 -25.48 -0.65
N SER A 65 -21.76 -26.35 0.36
CA SER A 65 -22.82 -26.31 1.37
C SER A 65 -22.84 -25.01 2.20
N ALA A 66 -21.70 -24.33 2.34
CA ALA A 66 -21.62 -23.07 3.06
C ALA A 66 -22.18 -21.87 2.26
N HIS A 67 -22.32 -22.00 0.93
CA HIS A 67 -22.68 -20.89 0.03
C HIS A 67 -24.18 -20.65 -0.07
N GLY A 68 -24.98 -21.70 0.17
CA GLY A 68 -26.43 -21.67 -0.05
C GLY A 68 -27.15 -20.54 0.69
N GLN A 69 -26.67 -20.16 1.88
CA GLN A 69 -27.27 -19.07 2.65
C GLN A 69 -27.03 -17.68 2.04
N VAL A 70 -25.81 -17.40 1.55
CA VAL A 70 -25.56 -16.13 0.85
C VAL A 70 -26.30 -16.08 -0.49
N PHE A 71 -26.39 -17.21 -1.20
CA PHE A 71 -27.13 -17.29 -2.46
C PHE A 71 -28.60 -16.98 -2.26
N PHE A 72 -29.22 -17.58 -1.22
CA PHE A 72 -30.59 -17.28 -0.83
C PHE A 72 -30.78 -15.78 -0.61
N TYR A 73 -29.88 -15.13 0.15
CA TYR A 73 -30.01 -13.71 0.40
C TYR A 73 -29.89 -12.85 -0.86
N LEU A 74 -28.93 -13.13 -1.73
CA LEU A 74 -28.76 -12.39 -2.97
C LEU A 74 -29.94 -12.62 -3.93
N THR A 75 -30.49 -13.85 -3.96
CA THR A 75 -31.73 -14.16 -4.70
C THR A 75 -32.86 -13.25 -4.24
N GLU A 76 -33.05 -13.17 -2.92
CA GLU A 76 -34.14 -12.42 -2.30
C GLU A 76 -33.98 -10.91 -2.52
N ILE A 77 -32.75 -10.37 -2.42
CA ILE A 77 -32.46 -8.97 -2.77
C ILE A 77 -32.88 -8.69 -4.21
N LEU A 78 -32.42 -9.50 -5.18
CA LEU A 78 -32.76 -9.29 -6.57
C LEU A 78 -34.27 -9.44 -6.79
N ARG A 79 -34.91 -10.46 -6.20
CA ARG A 79 -36.37 -10.71 -6.30
C ARG A 79 -37.18 -9.50 -5.84
N ILE A 80 -36.78 -8.86 -4.75
CA ILE A 80 -37.43 -7.69 -4.17
C ILE A 80 -37.09 -6.42 -4.97
N GLN A 81 -35.82 -6.24 -5.34
CA GLN A 81 -35.32 -5.10 -6.10
C GLN A 81 -35.37 -5.41 -7.62
N LYS A 82 -36.57 -5.40 -8.21
CA LYS A 82 -36.79 -5.82 -9.62
C LYS A 82 -35.94 -5.06 -10.66
N ASN A 83 -35.60 -3.79 -10.39
CA ASN A 83 -34.79 -2.97 -11.29
C ASN A 83 -33.28 -3.21 -11.14
N ARG A 84 -32.87 -3.96 -10.12
CA ARG A 84 -31.47 -4.26 -9.86
C ARG A 84 -31.03 -5.47 -10.68
N ARG A 85 -29.94 -5.30 -11.43
CA ARG A 85 -29.33 -6.36 -12.23
C ARG A 85 -28.34 -7.21 -11.45
N GLU A 86 -27.69 -6.62 -10.44
CA GLU A 86 -26.58 -7.28 -9.74
C GLU A 86 -26.66 -7.05 -8.24
N ALA A 87 -26.43 -8.08 -7.43
CA ALA A 87 -26.31 -7.99 -5.98
C ALA A 87 -24.99 -8.59 -5.51
N PHE A 88 -24.38 -7.97 -4.51
CA PHE A 88 -23.07 -8.37 -3.99
C PHE A 88 -23.19 -8.86 -2.55
N GLY A 89 -22.48 -9.93 -2.24
CA GLY A 89 -22.35 -10.45 -0.90
C GLY A 89 -20.95 -10.95 -0.62
N ALA A 90 -20.66 -11.24 0.64
CA ALA A 90 -19.46 -11.92 1.05
C ALA A 90 -19.79 -13.04 2.03
N LEU A 91 -19.02 -14.13 1.98
CA LEU A 91 -18.95 -15.09 3.08
C LEU A 91 -17.59 -14.95 3.75
N SER A 92 -17.61 -14.74 5.04
CA SER A 92 -16.40 -14.64 5.84
C SER A 92 -16.39 -15.72 6.92
N THR A 93 -15.22 -16.27 7.17
CA THR A 93 -14.86 -16.82 8.50
C THR A 93 -14.00 -15.78 9.20
N TYR A 94 -13.46 -16.13 10.36
CA TYR A 94 -12.38 -15.36 10.97
C TYR A 94 -11.02 -15.53 10.26
N LYS A 95 -10.87 -16.53 9.36
CA LYS A 95 -9.61 -16.86 8.66
C LYS A 95 -9.59 -16.52 7.19
N SER A 96 -10.73 -16.28 6.56
CA SER A 96 -10.84 -16.11 5.11
C SER A 96 -12.17 -15.50 4.71
N ILE A 97 -12.22 -14.85 3.55
CA ILE A 97 -13.41 -14.26 2.95
C ILE A 97 -13.50 -14.63 1.46
N ARG A 98 -14.72 -14.75 0.94
CA ARG A 98 -14.99 -14.77 -0.51
C ARG A 98 -16.11 -13.84 -0.86
N PHE A 99 -16.06 -13.29 -2.06
CA PHE A 99 -17.12 -12.45 -2.59
C PHE A 99 -18.01 -13.24 -3.54
N VAL A 100 -19.28 -12.88 -3.51
CA VAL A 100 -20.31 -13.46 -4.35
C VAL A 100 -21.05 -12.34 -5.06
N LYS A 101 -21.10 -12.42 -6.39
CA LYS A 101 -21.96 -11.59 -7.22
C LYS A 101 -23.11 -12.47 -7.70
N ALA A 102 -24.33 -12.01 -7.48
CA ALA A 102 -25.52 -12.55 -8.14
C ALA A 102 -25.91 -11.60 -9.26
N GLU A 103 -26.13 -12.13 -10.46
CA GLU A 103 -26.50 -11.36 -11.64
C GLU A 103 -27.81 -11.91 -12.20
N ARG A 104 -28.78 -11.02 -12.42
CA ARG A 104 -30.03 -11.35 -13.09
C ARG A 104 -29.82 -11.21 -14.59
N ASP A 105 -30.02 -12.32 -15.30
CA ASP A 105 -30.18 -12.34 -16.75
C ASP A 105 -31.59 -12.85 -17.08
N GLU A 106 -32.38 -12.00 -17.74
CA GLU A 106 -33.80 -12.22 -18.02
C GLU A 106 -34.59 -12.75 -16.81
N ASN A 107 -34.81 -14.07 -16.74
CA ASN A 107 -35.56 -14.79 -15.70
C ASN A 107 -34.68 -15.71 -14.82
N GLN A 108 -33.37 -15.73 -15.03
CA GLN A 108 -32.42 -16.52 -14.26
C GLN A 108 -31.51 -15.64 -13.41
N ILE A 109 -30.97 -16.22 -12.35
CA ILE A 109 -29.96 -15.59 -11.50
C ILE A 109 -28.71 -16.46 -11.55
N HIS A 110 -27.63 -15.89 -12.04
CA HIS A 110 -26.31 -16.51 -12.09
C HIS A 110 -25.47 -16.06 -10.91
N TYR A 111 -24.70 -16.98 -10.33
CA TYR A 111 -23.81 -16.69 -9.21
C TYR A 111 -22.36 -16.81 -9.66
N PHE A 112 -21.61 -15.75 -9.41
CA PHE A 112 -20.16 -15.72 -9.58
C PHE A 112 -19.54 -15.64 -8.19
N ILE A 113 -18.64 -16.57 -7.90
CA ILE A 113 -17.91 -16.60 -6.64
C ILE A 113 -16.43 -16.43 -6.96
N THR A 114 -15.77 -15.55 -6.21
CA THR A 114 -14.30 -15.44 -6.24
C THR A 114 -13.62 -16.65 -5.61
N ASP A 115 -12.33 -16.79 -5.89
CA ASP A 115 -11.43 -17.66 -5.14
C ASP A 115 -11.37 -17.26 -3.65
N LEU A 116 -10.86 -18.16 -2.81
CA LEU A 116 -10.75 -17.95 -1.36
C LEU A 116 -9.67 -16.92 -1.04
N PHE A 117 -10.06 -15.81 -0.42
CA PHE A 117 -9.12 -14.80 0.05
C PHE A 117 -8.77 -15.06 1.54
N PRO A 118 -7.53 -15.42 1.88
CA PRO A 118 -7.14 -15.64 3.27
C PRO A 118 -7.13 -14.31 4.04
N LEU A 119 -7.74 -14.30 5.22
CA LEU A 119 -7.69 -13.19 6.19
C LEU A 119 -6.62 -13.41 7.27
N CYS A 120 -6.17 -14.66 7.47
CA CYS A 120 -5.08 -15.01 8.37
C CYS A 120 -4.08 -15.95 7.65
N SER A 121 -2.78 -15.82 7.91
CA SER A 121 -1.78 -16.77 7.44
C SER A 121 -1.88 -18.08 8.24
N HIS A 122 -1.56 -19.21 7.62
CA HIS A 122 -1.82 -20.54 8.16
C HIS A 122 -0.88 -21.00 9.29
N GLU A 123 0.10 -20.20 9.71
CA GLU A 123 1.21 -20.70 10.56
C GLU A 123 1.49 -19.94 11.85
N SER A 124 0.71 -18.91 12.22
CA SER A 124 0.88 -18.30 13.54
C SER A 124 -0.43 -17.72 14.06
N ASN A 125 -0.67 -17.87 15.37
CA ASN A 125 -1.69 -17.11 16.12
C ASN A 125 -1.34 -15.60 16.19
N ASP A 126 -0.64 -15.08 15.19
CA ASP A 126 -0.10 -13.74 15.17
C ASP A 126 -1.18 -12.78 14.66
N GLN A 127 -1.51 -11.79 15.48
CA GLN A 127 -2.50 -10.75 15.14
C GLN A 127 -2.02 -9.85 13.98
N ASN A 128 -0.79 -10.03 13.52
CA ASN A 128 -0.14 -9.32 12.41
C ASN A 128 -0.33 -9.96 11.02
N SER A 129 -1.27 -10.90 10.86
CA SER A 129 -1.52 -11.46 9.52
C SER A 129 -1.97 -10.38 8.52
N ASP A 130 -1.46 -10.47 7.28
CA ASP A 130 -1.72 -9.50 6.19
C ASP A 130 -3.21 -9.19 5.99
N GLY A 131 -4.10 -10.16 6.28
CA GLY A 131 -5.54 -9.99 6.12
C GLY A 131 -6.26 -9.23 7.25
N VAL A 132 -5.78 -9.31 8.50
CA VAL A 132 -6.26 -8.45 9.60
C VAL A 132 -5.74 -7.04 9.43
N GLN A 133 -4.46 -6.91 9.04
CA GLN A 133 -3.90 -5.61 8.66
C GLN A 133 -4.64 -5.03 7.45
N TYR A 134 -5.00 -5.85 6.46
CA TYR A 134 -5.84 -5.46 5.33
C TYR A 134 -7.21 -4.95 5.76
N LEU A 135 -7.96 -5.69 6.59
CA LEU A 135 -9.27 -5.25 7.05
C LEU A 135 -9.16 -3.98 7.92
N SER A 136 -8.19 -3.93 8.83
CA SER A 136 -7.90 -2.76 9.65
C SER A 136 -7.56 -1.54 8.79
N ASN A 137 -6.70 -1.70 7.79
CA ASN A 137 -6.34 -0.64 6.85
C ASN A 137 -7.53 -0.20 6.00
N MET A 138 -8.31 -1.14 5.46
CA MET A 138 -9.53 -0.84 4.69
C MET A 138 -10.57 -0.08 5.52
N LEU A 139 -10.71 -0.43 6.81
CA LEU A 139 -11.62 0.27 7.73
C LEU A 139 -11.05 1.62 8.22
N ARG A 140 -9.73 1.79 8.23
CA ARG A 140 -9.04 3.06 8.54
C ARG A 140 -8.93 3.99 7.34
N LEU A 141 -9.10 3.47 6.13
CA LEU A 141 -9.08 4.25 4.89
C LEU A 141 -10.33 5.12 4.82
N HIS A 142 -10.19 6.37 5.25
CA HIS A 142 -11.12 7.45 4.93
C HIS A 142 -10.90 8.00 3.51
N ILE A 143 -10.31 7.19 2.62
CA ILE A 143 -9.84 7.64 1.31
C ILE A 143 -10.58 6.89 0.22
N ASP A 144 -11.16 7.65 -0.71
CA ASP A 144 -11.81 7.08 -1.90
C ASP A 144 -10.76 6.41 -2.79
N ILE A 145 -10.88 5.09 -2.92
CA ILE A 145 -10.08 4.29 -3.85
C ILE A 145 -10.85 4.23 -5.17
N PRO A 146 -10.29 4.75 -6.27
CA PRO A 146 -10.96 4.72 -7.57
C PRO A 146 -11.09 3.29 -8.09
N THR A 147 -12.15 3.02 -8.85
CA THR A 147 -12.24 1.75 -9.60
C THR A 147 -11.47 1.90 -10.91
N PRO A 148 -10.58 0.95 -11.25
CA PRO A 148 -9.95 0.94 -12.56
C PRO A 148 -11.00 0.94 -13.68
N THR A 149 -10.73 1.68 -14.74
CA THR A 149 -11.61 1.80 -15.91
C THR A 149 -11.56 0.56 -16.82
N PHE A 150 -10.65 -0.37 -16.55
CA PHE A 150 -10.46 -1.62 -17.27
C PHE A 150 -10.80 -2.84 -16.39
N SER A 151 -11.18 -3.94 -17.04
CA SER A 151 -11.43 -5.21 -16.35
C SER A 151 -10.10 -5.81 -15.88
N VAL A 152 -10.03 -6.17 -14.60
CA VAL A 152 -8.83 -6.71 -13.98
C VAL A 152 -9.16 -7.91 -13.08
N LYS A 153 -8.37 -8.96 -13.18
CA LYS A 153 -8.43 -10.10 -12.25
C LYS A 153 -7.38 -9.90 -11.16
N ILE A 154 -7.84 -9.57 -9.95
CA ILE A 154 -7.02 -9.42 -8.75
C ILE A 154 -6.77 -10.80 -8.13
N HIS A 155 -5.51 -11.10 -7.80
CA HIS A 155 -5.10 -12.35 -7.15
C HIS A 155 -4.83 -12.16 -5.66
N SER A 156 -4.09 -11.10 -5.30
CA SER A 156 -3.69 -10.86 -3.91
C SER A 156 -3.49 -9.37 -3.63
N PHE A 157 -3.55 -8.99 -2.36
CA PHE A 157 -3.13 -7.67 -1.88
C PHE A 157 -1.63 -7.72 -1.57
N LEU A 158 -0.89 -6.70 -2.01
CA LEU A 158 0.57 -6.63 -1.84
C LEU A 158 1.00 -5.57 -0.83
N GLY A 159 0.19 -4.54 -0.60
CA GLY A 159 0.51 -3.51 0.39
C GLY A 159 -0.34 -2.25 0.29
N ILE A 160 -0.22 -1.41 1.31
CA ILE A 160 -0.83 -0.08 1.37
C ILE A 160 0.28 0.97 1.50
N GLY A 161 0.18 2.02 0.69
CA GLY A 161 0.95 3.25 0.86
C GLY A 161 0.06 4.37 1.43
N ALA A 162 0.66 5.52 1.72
CA ALA A 162 -0.10 6.68 2.21
C ALA A 162 -1.18 7.16 1.22
N THR A 163 -0.92 6.96 -0.08
CA THR A 163 -1.76 7.48 -1.18
C THR A 163 -2.15 6.39 -2.17
N SER A 164 -1.90 5.12 -1.87
CA SER A 164 -2.18 4.04 -2.83
C SER A 164 -2.38 2.70 -2.16
N VAL A 165 -3.02 1.80 -2.89
CA VAL A 165 -3.12 0.39 -2.54
C VAL A 165 -2.54 -0.44 -3.68
N VAL A 166 -1.76 -1.48 -3.35
CA VAL A 166 -1.07 -2.30 -4.34
C VAL A 166 -1.66 -3.70 -4.35
N TYR A 167 -1.99 -4.20 -5.54
CA TYR A 167 -2.55 -5.52 -5.76
C TYR A 167 -1.71 -6.31 -6.75
N GLU A 168 -1.65 -7.63 -6.59
CA GLU A 168 -1.25 -8.54 -7.65
C GLU A 168 -2.42 -8.77 -8.58
N ILE A 169 -2.20 -8.61 -9.87
CA ILE A 169 -3.22 -8.76 -10.90
C ILE A 169 -2.70 -9.64 -12.05
N THR A 170 -3.63 -10.15 -12.85
CA THR A 170 -3.29 -10.67 -14.18
C THR A 170 -2.94 -9.49 -15.08
N ASP A 171 -1.84 -9.57 -15.84
CA ASP A 171 -1.48 -8.53 -16.80
C ASP A 171 -2.60 -8.39 -17.86
N PRO A 172 -3.18 -7.19 -18.04
CA PRO A 172 -4.21 -6.96 -19.05
C PRO A 172 -3.76 -7.27 -20.49
N ASN A 173 -2.46 -7.22 -20.76
CA ASN A 173 -1.87 -7.47 -22.08
C ASN A 173 -1.36 -8.91 -22.24
N ASP A 174 -1.13 -9.63 -21.14
CA ASP A 174 -0.65 -11.01 -21.12
C ASP A 174 -1.33 -11.83 -20.01
N PRO A 175 -2.40 -12.58 -20.33
CA PRO A 175 -3.13 -13.39 -19.35
C PRO A 175 -2.29 -14.45 -18.61
N SER A 176 -1.10 -14.79 -19.11
CA SER A 176 -0.19 -15.74 -18.47
C SER A 176 0.73 -15.09 -17.43
N SER A 177 0.84 -13.76 -17.46
CA SER A 177 1.71 -12.97 -16.60
C SER A 177 0.96 -12.37 -15.40
N LYS A 178 1.66 -12.28 -14.27
CA LYS A 178 1.17 -11.63 -13.04
C LYS A 178 2.04 -10.42 -12.74
N ILE A 179 1.39 -9.28 -12.51
CA ILE A 179 2.04 -7.99 -12.29
C ILE A 179 1.46 -7.30 -11.05
N ALA A 180 2.10 -6.23 -10.61
CA ALA A 180 1.59 -5.36 -9.56
C ALA A 180 0.82 -4.17 -10.15
N MET A 181 -0.36 -3.91 -9.61
CA MET A 181 -1.15 -2.70 -9.87
C MET A 181 -1.15 -1.85 -8.61
N LYS A 182 -0.46 -0.71 -8.66
CA LYS A 182 -0.59 0.36 -7.67
C LYS A 182 -1.79 1.21 -8.08
N LEU A 183 -2.85 1.12 -7.29
CA LEU A 183 -4.08 1.88 -7.42
C LEU A 183 -3.99 3.09 -6.49
N CYS A 184 -3.72 4.25 -7.07
CA CYS A 184 -3.56 5.48 -6.31
C CYS A 184 -4.92 6.08 -5.98
N THR A 185 -5.04 6.63 -4.78
CA THR A 185 -6.26 7.26 -4.32
C THR A 185 -6.52 8.54 -5.08
N SER A 186 -7.79 8.94 -5.21
CA SER A 186 -8.21 10.08 -6.04
C SER A 186 -7.77 11.46 -5.49
N ILE A 187 -6.88 11.50 -4.49
CA ILE A 187 -6.48 12.72 -3.81
C ILE A 187 -5.67 13.65 -4.72
N ASP A 188 -5.01 13.13 -5.77
CA ASP A 188 -4.43 14.00 -6.81
C ASP A 188 -4.04 13.19 -8.07
N ARG A 189 -4.85 13.27 -9.13
CA ARG A 189 -4.51 12.64 -10.44
C ARG A 189 -3.15 13.09 -10.95
N MET A 190 -2.71 14.30 -10.59
CA MET A 190 -1.42 14.83 -11.02
C MET A 190 -0.27 14.03 -10.41
N VAL A 191 -0.43 13.40 -9.24
CA VAL A 191 0.63 12.61 -8.60
C VAL A 191 0.92 11.33 -9.38
N VAL A 192 -0.11 10.62 -9.86
CA VAL A 192 0.06 9.39 -10.67
C VAL A 192 0.74 9.71 -11.99
N GLU A 193 0.25 10.73 -12.70
CA GLU A 193 0.81 11.15 -13.98
C GLU A 193 2.24 11.69 -13.82
N LYS A 194 2.53 12.40 -12.72
CA LYS A 194 3.88 12.81 -12.36
C LYS A 194 4.79 11.61 -12.16
N GLU A 195 4.37 10.61 -11.38
CA GLU A 195 5.14 9.39 -11.15
C GLU A 195 5.42 8.66 -12.47
N LYS A 196 4.40 8.46 -13.32
CA LYS A 196 4.58 7.87 -14.66
C LYS A 196 5.57 8.67 -15.52
N LYS A 197 5.45 10.00 -15.55
CA LYS A 197 6.35 10.91 -16.29
C LYS A 197 7.80 10.76 -15.82
N ILE A 198 8.04 10.76 -14.50
CA ILE A 198 9.37 10.58 -13.91
C ILE A 198 9.94 9.22 -14.30
N LEU A 199 9.19 8.13 -14.12
CA LEU A 199 9.64 6.77 -14.44
C LEU A 199 10.04 6.63 -15.92
N ARG A 200 9.21 7.15 -16.85
CA ARG A 200 9.54 7.16 -18.29
C ARG A 200 10.80 7.97 -18.57
N THR A 201 10.93 9.14 -17.95
CA THR A 201 12.06 10.04 -18.17
C THR A 201 13.35 9.41 -17.70
N LEU A 202 13.38 8.82 -16.50
CA LEU A 202 14.54 8.11 -15.97
C LEU A 202 14.89 6.89 -16.85
N HIS A 203 13.90 6.11 -17.28
CA HIS A 203 14.11 5.01 -18.22
C HIS A 203 14.66 5.45 -19.58
N SER A 204 14.42 6.70 -20.00
CA SER A 204 14.99 7.26 -21.22
C SER A 204 16.42 7.79 -21.03
N LYS A 205 16.73 8.39 -19.87
CA LYS A 205 17.99 9.09 -19.60
C LYS A 205 19.09 8.19 -19.03
N LEU A 206 18.74 7.17 -18.24
CA LEU A 206 19.71 6.38 -17.49
C LEU A 206 20.29 5.22 -18.30
N SER A 207 21.37 4.62 -17.79
CA SER A 207 21.99 3.44 -18.37
C SER A 207 21.10 2.19 -18.21
N SER A 208 21.36 1.15 -19.00
CA SER A 208 20.64 -0.13 -18.84
C SER A 208 20.88 -0.78 -17.47
N GLU A 209 22.02 -0.52 -16.83
CA GLU A 209 22.33 -1.04 -15.50
C GLU A 209 21.47 -0.36 -14.44
N SER A 210 21.45 0.97 -14.42
CA SER A 210 20.65 1.74 -13.45
C SER A 210 19.15 1.47 -13.61
N LYS A 211 18.67 1.22 -14.84
CA LYS A 211 17.25 0.90 -15.11
C LYS A 211 16.76 -0.37 -14.42
N LYS A 212 17.63 -1.35 -14.15
CA LYS A 212 17.24 -2.58 -13.42
C LYS A 212 16.75 -2.26 -12.01
N HIS A 213 17.23 -1.16 -11.43
CA HIS A 213 16.96 -0.75 -10.07
C HIS A 213 15.81 0.27 -9.95
N ILE A 214 15.06 0.52 -11.05
CA ILE A 214 13.88 1.40 -11.10
C ILE A 214 12.64 0.61 -11.56
N PRO A 215 11.45 0.85 -11.01
CA PRO A 215 10.21 0.23 -11.47
C PRO A 215 9.93 0.53 -12.94
N LYS A 216 9.74 -0.52 -13.73
CA LYS A 216 9.32 -0.39 -15.13
C LYS A 216 7.81 -0.29 -15.23
N ILE A 217 7.30 0.62 -16.06
CA ILE A 217 5.90 0.61 -16.46
C ILE A 217 5.69 -0.53 -17.45
N VAL A 218 4.91 -1.55 -17.06
CA VAL A 218 4.62 -2.73 -17.91
C VAL A 218 3.49 -2.42 -18.89
N SER A 219 2.50 -1.63 -18.45
CA SER A 219 1.35 -1.23 -19.24
C SER A 219 0.87 0.15 -18.79
N GLU A 220 0.22 0.89 -19.69
CA GLU A 220 -0.27 2.23 -19.44
C GLU A 220 -1.35 2.29 -18.35
N GLY A 221 -2.14 1.21 -18.23
CA GLY A 221 -3.29 1.17 -17.32
C GLY A 221 -4.25 2.32 -17.62
N ASP A 222 -4.66 3.03 -16.57
CA ASP A 222 -5.47 4.24 -16.63
C ASP A 222 -4.89 5.36 -15.75
N GLU A 223 -5.60 6.48 -15.67
CA GLU A 223 -5.17 7.69 -14.92
C GLU A 223 -4.95 7.48 -13.41
N ASN A 224 -5.46 6.38 -12.81
CA ASN A 224 -5.33 6.12 -11.37
C ASN A 224 -4.42 4.92 -11.07
N THR A 225 -3.91 4.26 -12.10
CA THR A 225 -3.17 3.01 -11.96
C THR A 225 -1.74 3.14 -12.47
N LEU A 226 -0.81 2.50 -11.76
CA LEU A 226 0.55 2.24 -12.21
C LEU A 226 0.75 0.73 -12.24
N LEU A 227 0.98 0.19 -13.43
CA LEU A 227 1.18 -1.24 -13.67
C LEU A 227 2.69 -1.53 -13.81
N MET A 228 3.23 -2.35 -12.91
CA MET A 228 4.67 -2.61 -12.78
C MET A 228 4.95 -4.09 -12.49
N PRO A 229 6.19 -4.59 -12.65
CA PRO A 229 6.54 -5.94 -12.23
C PRO A 229 6.22 -6.15 -10.75
N LYS A 230 5.97 -7.40 -10.39
CA LYS A 230 5.84 -7.76 -8.98
C LYS A 230 7.22 -7.70 -8.31
N TYR A 231 7.28 -7.08 -7.14
CA TYR A 231 8.46 -7.05 -6.28
C TYR A 231 8.15 -7.69 -4.93
N THR A 232 9.19 -8.08 -4.20
CA THR A 232 9.08 -8.66 -2.87
C THR A 232 9.75 -7.74 -1.86
N GLN A 233 9.07 -7.48 -0.73
CA GLN A 233 9.61 -6.68 0.36
C GLN A 233 10.94 -7.25 0.87
N LEU A 234 11.85 -6.36 1.26
CA LEU A 234 13.08 -6.76 1.92
C LEU A 234 12.77 -7.36 3.30
N ILE A 235 13.23 -8.59 3.51
CA ILE A 235 13.17 -9.22 4.83
C ILE A 235 14.48 -8.90 5.56
N ILE A 236 14.46 -7.82 6.34
CA ILE A 236 15.64 -7.24 7.00
C ILE A 236 16.14 -8.10 8.19
N ASN A 237 15.31 -9.00 8.72
CA ASN A 237 15.67 -9.90 9.84
C ASN A 237 16.09 -11.31 9.39
N LYS A 238 16.67 -11.46 8.18
CA LYS A 238 17.15 -12.77 7.72
C LYS A 238 18.42 -13.19 8.47
N LEU A 239 18.61 -14.51 8.61
CA LEU A 239 19.87 -15.14 9.01
C LEU A 239 21.05 -14.75 8.09
N ILE A 240 20.75 -14.34 6.85
CA ILE A 240 21.73 -13.95 5.85
C ILE A 240 21.56 -12.44 5.57
N PRO A 241 22.59 -11.64 5.86
CA PRO A 241 22.59 -10.22 5.57
C PRO A 241 22.45 -9.92 4.07
N ILE A 242 21.97 -8.73 3.74
CA ILE A 242 22.00 -8.26 2.35
C ILE A 242 23.47 -8.11 1.93
N PRO A 243 23.89 -8.62 0.77
CA PRO A 243 25.26 -8.41 0.29
C PRO A 243 25.57 -6.95 -0.03
N PHE A 244 26.80 -6.47 0.29
CA PHE A 244 27.27 -5.11 -0.01
C PHE A 244 27.00 -4.71 -1.45
N ASN A 245 27.34 -5.58 -2.41
CA ASN A 245 27.22 -5.27 -3.84
C ASN A 245 25.78 -4.92 -4.23
N LYS A 246 24.78 -5.54 -3.59
CA LYS A 246 23.36 -5.27 -3.89
C LYS A 246 22.93 -3.88 -3.39
N LEU A 247 23.36 -3.45 -2.20
CA LEU A 247 23.09 -2.08 -1.71
C LEU A 247 23.95 -1.02 -2.40
N ALA A 248 25.19 -1.36 -2.77
CA ALA A 248 26.06 -0.48 -3.54
C ALA A 248 25.44 -0.10 -4.90
N CYS A 249 24.71 -1.03 -5.55
CA CYS A 249 23.94 -0.74 -6.76
C CYS A 249 22.86 0.34 -6.53
N ILE A 250 22.23 0.41 -5.35
CA ILE A 250 21.27 1.49 -5.02
C ILE A 250 21.99 2.83 -4.84
N VAL A 251 23.21 2.83 -4.30
CA VAL A 251 24.05 4.04 -4.21
C VAL A 251 24.42 4.54 -5.61
N ASP A 252 24.79 3.64 -6.52
CA ASP A 252 25.10 3.98 -7.92
C ASP A 252 23.88 4.47 -8.68
N LEU A 253 22.72 3.80 -8.51
CA LEU A 253 21.44 4.28 -9.03
C LEU A 253 21.19 5.73 -8.58
N LEU A 254 21.33 6.01 -7.28
CA LEU A 254 21.03 7.33 -6.74
C LEU A 254 21.97 8.40 -7.30
N LYS A 255 23.25 8.05 -7.52
CA LYS A 255 24.21 8.92 -8.21
C LYS A 255 23.74 9.25 -9.62
N ASP A 256 23.40 8.24 -10.41
CA ASP A 256 22.95 8.41 -11.80
C ASP A 256 21.67 9.24 -11.89
N VAL A 257 20.74 9.04 -10.96
CA VAL A 257 19.49 9.82 -10.84
C VAL A 257 19.78 11.30 -10.56
N HIS A 258 20.67 11.58 -9.61
CA HIS A 258 21.08 12.95 -9.29
C HIS A 258 21.85 13.61 -10.44
N ASP A 259 22.72 12.87 -11.14
CA ASP A 259 23.47 13.36 -12.30
C ASP A 259 22.53 13.64 -13.49
N ALA A 260 21.44 12.87 -13.62
CA ALA A 260 20.35 13.13 -14.55
C ALA A 260 19.44 14.31 -14.15
N GLY A 261 19.66 14.90 -12.97
CA GLY A 261 18.96 16.09 -12.48
C GLY A 261 17.67 15.84 -11.73
N PHE A 262 17.49 14.67 -11.10
CA PHE A 262 16.28 14.32 -10.34
C PHE A 262 16.58 14.07 -8.87
N PHE A 263 15.60 14.28 -8.00
CA PHE A 263 15.61 13.89 -6.59
C PHE A 263 14.49 12.87 -6.33
N HIS A 264 14.73 11.88 -5.47
CA HIS A 264 13.74 10.87 -5.11
C HIS A 264 12.78 11.34 -4.02
N LYS A 265 13.31 11.97 -2.96
CA LYS A 265 12.60 12.62 -1.85
C LYS A 265 11.86 11.71 -0.86
N ASP A 266 11.71 10.42 -1.17
CA ASP A 266 11.13 9.43 -0.22
C ASP A 266 11.96 8.15 -0.12
N ILE A 267 13.27 8.28 0.08
CA ILE A 267 14.15 7.11 0.29
C ILE A 267 13.97 6.59 1.72
N ARG A 268 13.55 5.34 1.83
CA ARG A 268 13.32 4.61 3.09
C ARG A 268 13.42 3.11 2.87
N PRO A 269 13.63 2.28 3.91
CA PRO A 269 13.80 0.83 3.76
C PRO A 269 12.61 0.15 3.08
N GLU A 270 11.38 0.60 3.34
CA GLU A 270 10.15 0.03 2.76
C GLU A 270 10.05 0.23 1.24
N ASN A 271 10.77 1.24 0.71
CA ASN A 271 10.83 1.52 -0.71
C ASN A 271 12.01 0.80 -1.38
N ILE A 272 12.87 0.08 -0.65
CA ILE A 272 13.92 -0.76 -1.24
C ILE A 272 13.39 -2.20 -1.23
N VAL A 273 13.19 -2.77 -2.41
CA VAL A 273 12.58 -4.10 -2.59
C VAL A 273 13.44 -5.02 -3.45
N GLN A 274 13.08 -6.29 -3.51
CA GLN A 274 13.76 -7.31 -4.32
C GLN A 274 12.94 -7.64 -5.57
N THR A 275 13.61 -7.88 -6.69
CA THR A 275 13.02 -8.62 -7.82
C THR A 275 12.70 -10.06 -7.40
N THR A 276 11.76 -10.71 -8.10
CA THR A 276 11.34 -12.09 -7.77
C THR A 276 12.27 -13.18 -8.30
N GLU A 277 13.36 -12.81 -8.98
CA GLU A 277 14.34 -13.73 -9.56
C GLU A 277 15.24 -14.36 -8.48
N VAL A 278 15.86 -15.51 -8.81
CA VAL A 278 16.75 -16.23 -7.87
C VAL A 278 18.00 -15.42 -7.54
N ASP A 279 18.64 -14.82 -8.54
CA ASP A 279 19.68 -13.80 -8.34
C ASP A 279 19.00 -12.42 -8.30
N TYR A 280 18.30 -12.16 -7.19
CA TYR A 280 17.50 -10.96 -7.05
C TYR A 280 18.35 -9.69 -7.12
N ASP A 281 17.84 -8.64 -7.75
CA ASP A 281 18.37 -7.29 -7.63
C ASP A 281 17.51 -6.44 -6.70
N LEU A 282 18.08 -5.33 -6.20
CA LEU A 282 17.34 -4.34 -5.44
C LEU A 282 16.71 -3.30 -6.36
N VAL A 283 15.51 -2.86 -6.02
CA VAL A 283 14.77 -1.84 -6.77
C VAL A 283 14.32 -0.76 -5.79
N LEU A 284 14.49 0.50 -6.17
CA LEU A 284 13.97 1.65 -5.41
C LEU A 284 12.58 2.03 -5.93
N LEU A 285 11.55 1.76 -5.13
CA LEU A 285 10.14 2.05 -5.40
C LEU A 285 9.73 3.48 -5.03
N ASP A 286 8.52 3.81 -5.48
CA ASP A 286 7.72 4.98 -5.06
C ASP A 286 8.31 6.33 -5.46
N TRP A 287 8.22 6.62 -6.76
CA TRP A 287 8.71 7.87 -7.36
C TRP A 287 7.66 8.98 -7.33
N GLY A 288 6.59 8.84 -6.53
CA GLY A 288 5.49 9.80 -6.47
C GLY A 288 5.89 11.18 -5.92
N PHE A 289 6.90 11.23 -5.05
CA PHE A 289 7.46 12.49 -4.54
C PHE A 289 8.62 13.04 -5.38
N ALA A 290 9.14 12.25 -6.31
CA ALA A 290 10.33 12.61 -7.08
C ALA A 290 10.11 13.88 -7.93
N GLU A 291 11.19 14.60 -8.19
CA GLU A 291 11.12 15.92 -8.85
C GLU A 291 12.37 16.18 -9.69
N GLU A 292 12.20 16.85 -10.83
CA GLU A 292 13.32 17.35 -11.62
C GLU A 292 13.86 18.63 -10.98
N LYS A 293 15.18 18.81 -10.93
CA LYS A 293 15.84 19.96 -10.29
C LYS A 293 15.34 21.30 -10.83
N SER A 294 14.94 21.38 -12.09
CA SER A 294 14.41 22.61 -12.70
C SER A 294 13.02 23.01 -12.19
N GLU A 295 12.28 22.09 -11.58
CA GLU A 295 10.89 22.32 -11.18
C GLU A 295 10.74 23.01 -9.81
N HIS A 296 11.84 23.42 -9.14
CA HIS A 296 11.87 24.05 -7.79
C HIS A 296 10.60 24.84 -7.38
N TYR A 297 9.61 24.15 -6.83
CA TYR A 297 8.50 24.78 -6.14
C TYR A 297 8.88 25.01 -4.68
N ASN A 298 8.56 26.19 -4.15
CA ASN A 298 8.44 26.37 -2.71
C ASN A 298 7.26 25.52 -2.23
N VAL A 299 7.52 24.25 -1.90
CA VAL A 299 6.49 23.36 -1.40
C VAL A 299 6.13 23.83 0.02
N SER A 300 4.87 24.25 0.21
CA SER A 300 4.35 24.73 1.50
C SER A 300 4.10 23.60 2.52
N TYR A 301 4.40 22.34 2.15
CA TYR A 301 4.15 21.15 2.95
C TYR A 301 5.33 20.18 2.89
N PHE A 302 5.49 19.38 3.95
CA PHE A 302 6.53 18.36 4.05
C PHE A 302 6.28 17.23 3.05
N GLN A 303 7.35 16.76 2.39
CA GLN A 303 7.30 15.62 1.49
C GLN A 303 8.30 14.55 1.94
N GLY A 304 7.91 13.28 1.79
CA GLY A 304 8.70 12.13 2.17
C GLY A 304 8.38 11.59 3.57
N THR A 305 9.19 10.62 3.99
CA THR A 305 9.01 9.89 5.24
C THR A 305 9.77 10.53 6.39
N VAL A 306 9.07 10.68 7.52
CA VAL A 306 9.58 11.36 8.72
C VAL A 306 10.77 10.64 9.36
N SER A 307 10.71 9.32 9.46
CA SER A 307 11.67 8.51 10.23
C SER A 307 13.06 8.45 9.62
N PHE A 308 13.20 8.68 8.31
CA PHE A 308 14.48 8.68 7.60
C PHE A 308 14.89 10.06 7.08
N CYS A 309 14.07 11.08 7.32
CA CYS A 309 14.26 12.45 6.83
C CYS A 309 15.64 13.01 7.20
N ALA A 310 16.27 13.72 6.25
CA ALA A 310 17.55 14.39 6.46
C ALA A 310 17.46 15.48 7.54
N GLN A 311 18.46 15.58 8.42
CA GLN A 311 18.43 16.43 9.62
C GLN A 311 18.20 17.91 9.28
N ASP A 312 18.96 18.45 8.33
CA ASP A 312 18.85 19.84 7.89
C ASP A 312 17.48 20.14 7.27
N TYR A 313 16.92 19.19 6.50
CA TYR A 313 15.61 19.35 5.86
C TYR A 313 14.48 19.31 6.89
N ALA A 314 14.55 18.37 7.84
CA ALA A 314 13.63 18.29 8.97
C ALA A 314 13.66 19.57 9.82
N LYS A 315 14.86 20.05 10.15
CA LYS A 315 15.06 21.29 10.93
C LYS A 315 14.44 22.50 10.23
N ALA A 316 14.74 22.69 8.95
CA ALA A 316 14.19 23.75 8.12
C ALA A 316 12.64 23.73 8.10
N PHE A 317 12.05 22.53 8.00
CA PHE A 317 10.60 22.37 8.06
C PHE A 317 10.01 22.74 9.43
N ILE A 318 10.62 22.27 10.53
CA ILE A 318 10.18 22.56 11.91
C ILE A 318 10.26 24.06 12.20
N GLU A 319 11.35 24.71 11.79
CA GLU A 319 11.62 26.14 11.98
C GLU A 319 10.81 27.03 11.03
N LYS A 320 10.02 26.43 10.13
CA LYS A 320 9.25 27.12 9.09
C LYS A 320 10.13 28.01 8.20
N HIS A 321 11.36 27.57 7.97
CA HIS A 321 12.34 28.21 7.12
C HIS A 321 12.69 27.28 5.95
N PRO A 322 11.81 27.16 4.93
CA PRO A 322 11.97 26.18 3.88
C PRO A 322 13.26 26.43 3.10
N ILE A 323 14.02 25.35 2.91
CA ILE A 323 15.24 25.35 2.11
C ILE A 323 15.00 24.57 0.81
N PRO A 324 15.65 24.95 -0.32
CA PRO A 324 15.58 24.16 -1.54
C PRO A 324 16.06 22.73 -1.29
N TYR A 325 15.35 21.75 -1.87
CA TYR A 325 15.75 20.35 -1.79
C TYR A 325 17.08 20.14 -2.52
N GLN A 326 17.95 19.29 -1.97
CA GLN A 326 19.30 19.03 -2.46
C GLN A 326 19.60 17.54 -2.46
N LYS A 327 20.49 17.10 -3.36
CA LYS A 327 20.95 15.70 -3.43
C LYS A 327 21.46 15.14 -2.10
N LYS A 328 22.04 15.99 -1.24
CA LYS A 328 22.54 15.58 0.08
C LYS A 328 21.44 15.01 0.97
N PHE A 329 20.18 15.42 0.79
CA PHE A 329 19.08 14.91 1.60
C PHE A 329 18.72 13.47 1.23
N ASP A 330 18.62 13.16 -0.07
CA ASP A 330 18.46 11.78 -0.53
C ASP A 330 19.64 10.90 -0.10
N MET A 331 20.87 11.43 -0.18
CA MET A 331 22.08 10.70 0.25
C MET A 331 22.06 10.39 1.76
N GLU A 332 21.63 11.33 2.61
CA GLU A 332 21.48 11.10 4.04
C GLU A 332 20.39 10.06 4.33
N CYS A 333 19.24 10.16 3.65
CA CYS A 333 18.17 9.16 3.76
C CYS A 333 18.67 7.76 3.38
N LEU A 334 19.44 7.62 2.30
CA LEU A 334 20.01 6.33 1.88
C LEU A 334 21.04 5.81 2.89
N LEU A 335 21.92 6.66 3.41
CA LEU A 335 22.88 6.27 4.46
C LEU A 335 22.14 5.72 5.69
N LYS A 336 21.08 6.41 6.13
CA LYS A 336 20.22 5.97 7.22
C LYS A 336 19.57 4.62 6.93
N CYS A 337 19.07 4.39 5.71
CA CYS A 337 18.53 3.10 5.29
C CYS A 337 19.57 1.97 5.41
N CYS A 338 20.79 2.22 4.95
CA CYS A 338 21.88 1.25 5.02
C CYS A 338 22.13 0.79 6.47
N PHE A 339 22.29 1.73 7.40
CA PHE A 339 22.52 1.40 8.80
C PHE A 339 21.30 0.75 9.45
N TYR A 340 20.09 1.21 9.15
CA TYR A 340 18.85 0.57 9.63
C TYR A 340 18.74 -0.89 9.18
N ILE A 341 19.19 -1.22 7.97
CA ILE A 341 19.18 -2.58 7.44
C ILE A 341 20.18 -3.50 8.19
N TYR A 342 21.36 -3.01 8.56
CA TYR A 342 22.39 -3.85 9.20
C TYR A 342 22.34 -3.85 10.73
N ASP A 343 21.86 -2.79 11.37
CA ASP A 343 21.89 -2.62 12.82
C ASP A 343 20.55 -3.01 13.48
N GLU A 344 20.56 -4.14 14.20
CA GLU A 344 19.37 -4.65 14.90
C GLU A 344 18.94 -3.79 16.09
N GLU A 345 19.89 -3.21 16.82
CA GLU A 345 19.59 -2.39 18.00
C GLU A 345 18.92 -1.08 17.58
N LEU A 346 19.37 -0.50 16.46
CA LEU A 346 18.71 0.65 15.85
C LEU A 346 17.26 0.32 15.45
N ARG A 347 16.99 -0.87 14.91
CA ARG A 347 15.63 -1.31 14.58
C ARG A 347 14.75 -1.46 15.82
N LYS A 348 15.29 -2.01 16.92
CA LYS A 348 14.56 -2.10 18.20
C LYS A 348 14.17 -0.72 18.71
N LEU A 349 15.10 0.22 18.69
CA LEU A 349 14.86 1.61 19.10
C LEU A 349 13.77 2.29 18.27
N PHE A 350 13.74 2.04 16.96
CA PHE A 350 12.69 2.54 16.07
C PHE A 350 11.30 1.99 16.43
N ASN A 351 11.22 0.70 16.74
CA ASN A 351 9.97 0.04 17.10
C ASN A 351 9.43 0.54 18.46
N GLU A 352 10.30 0.75 19.44
CA GLU A 352 9.93 1.27 20.76
C GLU A 352 9.50 2.74 20.71
N SER A 353 10.08 3.51 19.78
CA SER A 353 9.80 4.94 19.61
C SER A 353 8.57 5.22 18.75
N SER A 354 8.03 4.21 18.08
CA SER A 354 6.83 4.34 17.24
C SER A 354 5.62 4.65 18.12
N LYS A 355 5.16 5.91 18.05
CA LYS A 355 3.94 6.36 18.71
C LYS A 355 2.88 6.71 17.68
N ASP A 356 1.79 5.97 17.70
CA ASP A 356 0.57 6.34 17.00
C ASP A 356 -0.06 7.57 17.70
N ASN A 357 -0.59 8.52 16.92
CA ASN A 357 -1.28 9.75 17.37
C ASN A 357 -0.44 10.95 17.87
N ILE A 358 0.82 11.08 17.44
CA ILE A 358 1.58 12.35 17.58
C ILE A 358 1.61 13.14 16.28
N ASN A 359 1.65 14.47 16.37
CA ASN A 359 1.67 15.35 15.20
C ASN A 359 2.99 15.23 14.41
N LEU A 360 3.00 15.69 13.16
CA LEU A 360 4.13 15.58 12.25
C LEU A 360 5.43 16.19 12.80
N VAL A 361 5.35 17.37 13.41
CA VAL A 361 6.51 18.10 13.93
C VAL A 361 7.15 17.35 15.10
N ASP A 362 6.33 16.81 16.00
CA ASP A 362 6.83 16.03 17.13
C ASP A 362 7.40 14.68 16.69
N LYS A 363 6.80 14.04 15.67
CA LYS A 363 7.41 12.87 15.03
C LYS A 363 8.79 13.19 14.46
N LEU A 364 8.93 14.30 13.72
CA LEU A 364 10.23 14.71 13.18
C LEU A 364 11.26 14.89 14.28
N LYS A 365 10.93 15.60 15.37
CA LYS A 365 11.85 15.80 16.50
C LYS A 365 12.32 14.50 17.13
N ILE A 366 11.42 13.53 17.31
CA ILE A 366 11.77 12.22 17.89
C ILE A 366 12.81 11.50 17.03
N TYR A 367 12.54 11.37 15.72
CA TYR A 367 13.47 10.65 14.84
C TYR A 367 14.77 11.43 14.60
N MET A 368 14.72 12.77 14.62
CA MET A 368 15.93 13.60 14.59
C MET A 368 16.83 13.30 15.79
N GLU A 369 16.27 13.17 17.00
CA GLU A 369 17.06 12.84 18.20
C GLU A 369 17.61 11.41 18.14
N ILE A 370 16.80 10.43 17.71
CA ILE A 370 17.27 9.05 17.53
C ILE A 370 18.49 8.98 16.62
N TRP A 371 18.45 9.66 15.45
CA TRP A 371 19.58 9.67 14.52
C TRP A 371 20.79 10.44 15.06
N LYS A 372 20.56 11.45 15.88
CA LYS A 372 21.63 12.22 16.53
C LYS A 372 22.34 11.36 17.57
N ASP A 373 21.60 10.70 18.46
CA ASP A 373 22.13 9.77 19.47
C ASP A 373 22.85 8.59 18.80
N TYR A 374 22.30 8.10 17.69
CA TYR A 374 22.96 7.07 16.89
C TYR A 374 24.29 7.56 16.28
N ALA A 375 24.37 8.81 15.82
CA ALA A 375 25.63 9.39 15.35
C ALA A 375 26.64 9.61 16.48
N GLU A 376 26.21 9.89 17.70
CA GLU A 376 27.10 10.01 18.85
C GLU A 376 27.72 8.65 19.25
N SER A 377 26.95 7.57 19.11
CA SER A 377 27.37 6.20 19.47
C SER A 377 28.06 5.42 18.35
N ASN A 378 27.75 5.70 17.07
CA ASN A 378 28.32 4.99 15.93
C ASN A 378 29.29 5.88 15.12
N THR A 379 30.60 5.64 15.30
CA THR A 379 31.65 6.45 14.64
C THR A 379 31.69 6.27 13.11
N ILE A 380 31.36 5.08 12.59
CA ILE A 380 31.31 4.83 11.14
C ILE A 380 30.18 5.67 10.52
N PHE A 381 28.98 5.58 11.10
CA PHE A 381 27.83 6.37 10.68
C PHE A 381 28.13 7.87 10.72
N ARG A 382 28.66 8.37 11.85
CA ARG A 382 29.02 9.78 12.03
C ARG A 382 30.02 10.27 10.99
N THR A 383 31.06 9.48 10.73
CA THR A 383 32.12 9.84 9.77
C THR A 383 31.57 9.90 8.35
N ALA A 384 30.73 8.94 7.97
CA ALA A 384 30.06 8.92 6.67
C ALA A 384 29.08 10.09 6.52
N LEU A 385 28.33 10.42 7.58
CA LEU A 385 27.39 11.54 7.61
C LEU A 385 28.10 12.91 7.50
N GLN A 386 29.25 13.08 8.16
CA GLN A 386 30.04 14.32 8.08
C GLN A 386 30.72 14.50 6.72
N ASN A 387 31.17 13.41 6.10
CA ASN A 387 31.83 13.40 4.78
C ASN A 387 30.89 12.88 3.68
N LEU A 388 29.62 13.28 3.73
CA LEU A 388 28.56 12.67 2.92
C LEU A 388 28.86 12.75 1.41
N SER A 389 29.14 11.59 0.83
CA SER A 389 29.43 11.37 -0.58
C SER A 389 28.97 9.95 -0.96
N TYR A 390 28.80 9.65 -2.25
CA TYR A 390 28.45 8.29 -2.65
C TYR A 390 29.53 7.28 -2.24
N ASP A 391 30.80 7.68 -2.33
CA ASP A 391 31.94 6.85 -1.95
C ASP A 391 31.98 6.62 -0.44
N SER A 392 31.70 7.65 0.38
CA SER A 392 31.66 7.46 1.84
C SER A 392 30.49 6.60 2.29
N ILE A 393 29.35 6.64 1.60
CA ILE A 393 28.22 5.70 1.84
C ILE A 393 28.66 4.26 1.53
N LYS A 394 29.35 4.04 0.39
CA LYS A 394 29.87 2.71 0.04
C LYS A 394 30.92 2.22 1.03
N GLN A 395 31.86 3.06 1.44
CA GLN A 395 32.86 2.70 2.45
C GLN A 395 32.22 2.31 3.79
N ALA A 396 31.17 3.04 4.20
CA ALA A 396 30.43 2.71 5.41
C ALA A 396 29.70 1.36 5.28
N LEU A 397 29.07 1.10 4.13
CA LEU A 397 28.41 -0.19 3.84
C LEU A 397 29.40 -1.37 3.87
N GLU A 398 30.58 -1.20 3.28
CA GLU A 398 31.62 -2.23 3.29
C GLU A 398 32.09 -2.52 4.73
N SER A 399 32.25 -1.47 5.54
CA SER A 399 32.61 -1.61 6.96
C SER A 399 31.52 -2.32 7.76
N LEU A 400 30.24 -2.04 7.49
CA LEU A 400 29.10 -2.71 8.14
C LEU A 400 29.07 -4.21 7.83
N GLN A 401 29.32 -4.61 6.58
CA GLN A 401 29.35 -6.02 6.23
C GLN A 401 30.52 -6.76 6.90
N GLN A 402 31.69 -6.11 7.01
CA GLN A 402 32.84 -6.70 7.70
C GLN A 402 32.59 -6.94 9.20
N GLN A 403 31.70 -6.17 9.84
CA GLN A 403 31.34 -6.34 11.25
C GLN A 403 30.36 -7.52 11.51
N GLN A 404 29.78 -8.09 10.45
CA GLN A 404 28.85 -9.21 10.56
C GLN A 404 29.49 -10.59 10.31
N HIS A 405 30.77 -10.60 9.91
CA HIS A 405 31.63 -11.77 9.80
C HIS A 405 32.64 -11.79 10.94
#